data_AF-A0A7W1XWC5-F1
#
_entry.id   AF-A0A7W1XWC5-F1
#
_cell.length_a   1.000
_cell.length_b   1.000
_cell.length_c   1.000
_cell.angle_alpha   90.00
_cell.angle_beta   90.00
_cell.angle_gamma   90.00
#
_symmetry.space_group_name_H-M   'P 1'
#
loop_
_entity.id
_entity.type
_entity.pdbx_description
1 polymer ?
#
loop_
_entity_poly.entity_id
_entity_poly.type
_entity_poly.pdbx_seq_one_letter_code
_entity_poly.pdbx_strand_id
1 'polypeptide(L)'
;MTLSHWTRVCFLYGSLLLVFGCQSITIHDPVVSNENTPVQKLEVTVGSHLELRLPSPAIGRWWTVAKGARPWLIPKTEPDTGRILLHAVQVGSTRVTCIQRDRNNFEYRKVVVDVEVKPVS
;
A
#
# COMPACT_ATOMS: atom_id res chain seq x y z
N MET A 1 3.31 41.25 -55.54
CA MET A 1 3.84 39.87 -55.63
C MET A 1 4.47 39.53 -54.29
N THR A 2 3.92 38.51 -53.61
CA THR A 2 4.52 37.58 -52.62
C THR A 2 5.46 38.17 -51.55
N LEU A 3 5.31 37.95 -50.24
CA LEU A 3 4.99 36.69 -49.56
C LEU A 3 4.73 36.94 -48.05
N SER A 4 3.91 36.06 -47.47
CA SER A 4 3.60 35.71 -46.07
C SER A 4 4.55 36.18 -44.94
N HIS A 5 4.11 36.49 -43.72
CA HIS A 5 3.46 35.58 -42.75
C HIS A 5 2.73 36.45 -41.70
N TRP A 6 1.40 36.46 -41.62
CA TRP A 6 0.62 35.63 -40.69
C TRP A 6 1.11 35.78 -39.23
N THR A 7 0.64 36.75 -38.44
CA THR A 7 -0.68 36.88 -37.79
C THR A 7 -0.86 35.93 -36.59
N ARG A 8 -1.15 36.57 -35.43
CA ARG A 8 -1.98 36.12 -34.29
C ARG A 8 -1.32 35.18 -33.28
N VAL A 9 -1.14 35.67 -32.06
CA VAL A 9 -2.13 35.54 -30.96
C VAL A 9 -2.30 34.09 -30.60
N CYS A 10 -1.78 33.72 -29.42
CA CYS A 10 -2.43 32.86 -28.44
C CYS A 10 -1.41 32.65 -27.32
N PHE A 11 -1.66 33.23 -26.16
CA PHE A 11 -2.33 32.51 -25.08
C PHE A 11 -1.41 31.48 -24.43
N LEU A 12 -1.26 31.65 -23.10
CA LEU A 12 -1.09 30.63 -22.07
C LEU A 12 0.20 30.81 -21.27
N TYR A 13 0.14 31.49 -20.12
CA TYR A 13 -0.34 30.86 -18.87
C TYR A 13 0.19 29.43 -18.74
N GLY A 14 1.40 29.31 -18.22
CA GLY A 14 2.01 28.04 -17.84
C GLY A 14 2.73 28.10 -16.50
N SER A 15 2.45 29.12 -15.69
CA SER A 15 2.79 29.14 -14.26
C SER A 15 1.69 28.40 -13.50
N LEU A 16 1.81 27.07 -13.42
CA LEU A 16 1.21 26.32 -12.33
C LEU A 16 2.10 25.12 -12.00
N LEU A 17 3.00 25.37 -11.06
CA LEU A 17 3.63 24.39 -10.20
C LEU A 17 2.54 23.50 -9.57
N LEU A 18 2.27 22.36 -10.18
CA LEU A 18 1.61 21.23 -9.52
C LEU A 18 2.54 20.03 -9.61
N VAL A 19 3.68 20.14 -8.93
CA VAL A 19 4.33 18.97 -8.35
C VAL A 19 3.42 18.52 -7.21
N PHE A 20 2.31 17.85 -7.54
CA PHE A 20 1.64 16.96 -6.59
C PHE A 20 2.60 15.79 -6.38
N GLY A 21 3.63 16.02 -5.57
CA GLY A 21 4.31 14.94 -4.90
C GLY A 21 3.28 14.32 -3.98
N CYS A 22 2.63 13.25 -4.44
CA CYS A 22 1.97 12.29 -3.56
C CYS A 22 3.05 11.79 -2.59
N GLN A 23 3.23 12.50 -1.49
CA GLN A 23 4.04 12.04 -0.38
C GLN A 23 3.25 10.89 0.24
N SER A 24 3.52 9.68 -0.23
CA SER A 24 3.07 8.46 0.43
C SER A 24 3.75 8.43 1.80
N ILE A 25 3.06 8.99 2.79
CA ILE A 25 3.45 8.89 4.20
C ILE A 25 3.50 7.38 4.49
N THR A 26 4.73 6.88 4.67
CA THR A 26 4.96 5.48 4.99
C THR A 26 4.97 5.40 6.51
N ILE A 27 3.86 4.96 7.09
CA ILE A 27 3.77 4.76 8.54
C ILE A 27 4.53 3.46 8.85
N HIS A 28 5.62 3.59 9.59
CA HIS A 28 6.48 2.48 10.01
C HIS A 28 6.05 1.99 11.40
N ASP A 29 4.96 1.23 11.48
CA ASP A 29 4.65 0.52 12.72
C ASP A 29 5.33 -0.86 12.74
N PRO A 30 6.16 -1.18 13.74
CA PRO A 30 6.74 -2.50 13.88
C PRO A 30 5.63 -3.50 14.21
N VAL A 31 5.27 -4.34 13.23
CA VAL A 31 4.23 -5.36 13.39
C VAL A 31 4.83 -6.61 14.04
N VAL A 32 4.50 -6.83 15.31
CA VAL A 32 4.73 -8.11 15.99
C VAL A 32 3.47 -8.50 16.75
N SER A 33 2.53 -9.19 16.12
CA SER A 33 1.52 -9.94 16.86
C SER A 33 1.21 -11.27 16.15
N ASN A 34 1.42 -12.37 16.88
CA ASN A 34 0.94 -13.69 16.50
C ASN A 34 -0.58 -13.75 16.68
N GLU A 35 -1.25 -14.70 16.04
CA GLU A 35 -2.70 -14.97 16.13
C GLU A 35 -3.26 -15.06 17.58
N ASN A 36 -2.39 -15.25 18.59
CA ASN A 36 -2.72 -15.37 20.02
C ASN A 36 -2.43 -14.10 20.86
N THR A 37 -2.07 -12.99 20.24
CA THR A 37 -1.82 -11.67 20.90
C THR A 37 -2.83 -10.64 20.39
N PRO A 38 -3.13 -9.57 21.16
CA PRO A 38 -4.15 -8.59 20.77
C PRO A 38 -3.89 -8.07 19.36
N VAL A 39 -4.89 -8.21 18.49
CA VAL A 39 -4.82 -7.83 17.08
C VAL A 39 -4.44 -6.36 17.00
N GLN A 40 -3.27 -6.08 16.42
CA GLN A 40 -2.77 -4.71 16.29
C GLN A 40 -3.74 -3.93 15.40
N LYS A 41 -4.22 -2.80 15.92
CA LYS A 41 -5.01 -1.84 15.16
C LYS A 41 -4.07 -0.84 14.51
N LEU A 42 -4.08 -0.79 13.19
CA LEU A 42 -3.27 0.09 12.36
C LEU A 42 -4.17 1.06 11.63
N GLU A 43 -3.77 2.32 11.53
CA GLU A 43 -4.50 3.35 10.82
C GLU A 43 -3.76 3.74 9.55
N VAL A 44 -4.51 3.93 8.45
CA VAL A 44 -3.94 4.37 7.18
C VAL A 44 -4.91 5.30 6.47
N THR A 45 -4.40 6.33 5.83
CA THR A 45 -5.21 7.26 5.04
C THR A 45 -5.36 6.75 3.60
N VAL A 46 -6.53 6.92 2.99
CA VAL A 46 -6.73 6.62 1.55
C VAL A 46 -5.65 7.31 0.71
N GLY A 47 -5.07 6.59 -0.26
CA GLY A 47 -3.97 7.03 -1.12
C GLY A 47 -2.57 6.83 -0.51
N SER A 48 -2.47 6.41 0.75
CA SER A 48 -1.20 6.09 1.41
C SER A 48 -0.92 4.58 1.44
N HIS A 49 0.31 4.22 1.81
CA HIS A 49 0.73 2.83 2.01
C HIS A 49 0.94 2.55 3.49
N LEU A 50 0.35 1.44 3.95
CA LEU A 50 0.69 0.82 5.22
C LEU A 50 1.76 -0.26 4.98
N GLU A 51 2.90 -0.14 5.64
CA GLU A 51 3.99 -1.12 5.52
C GLU A 51 3.93 -2.11 6.69
N LEU A 52 3.64 -3.37 6.40
CA LEU A 52 3.78 -4.46 7.35
C LEU A 52 5.20 -5.06 7.24
N ARG A 53 5.96 -5.00 8.33
CA ARG A 53 7.28 -5.65 8.45
C ARG A 53 7.13 -6.97 9.19
N LEU A 54 6.97 -8.05 8.44
CA LEU A 54 6.91 -9.40 9.00
C LEU A 54 8.32 -10.00 9.09
N PRO A 55 8.53 -11.02 9.93
CA PRO A 55 9.83 -11.70 10.00
C PRO A 55 10.27 -12.19 8.63
N SER A 56 11.55 -12.00 8.31
CA SER A 56 12.15 -12.51 7.07
C SER A 56 11.82 -13.99 6.90
N PRO A 57 11.27 -14.41 5.76
CA PRO A 57 10.95 -15.81 5.54
C PRO A 57 12.22 -16.65 5.41
N ALA A 58 12.14 -17.92 5.80
CA ALA A 58 13.18 -18.89 5.47
C ALA A 58 13.20 -19.16 3.96
N ILE A 59 14.33 -19.65 3.45
CA ILE A 59 14.50 -19.98 2.03
C ILE A 59 13.34 -20.87 1.52
N GLY A 60 12.78 -20.51 0.38
CA GLY A 60 11.67 -21.24 -0.25
C GLY A 60 10.29 -20.96 0.37
N ARG A 61 10.20 -19.98 1.28
CA ARG A 61 8.95 -19.50 1.87
C ARG A 61 8.74 -18.04 1.55
N TRP A 62 7.49 -17.61 1.53
CA TRP A 62 7.14 -16.20 1.36
C TRP A 62 5.88 -15.87 2.14
N TRP A 63 5.75 -14.58 2.47
CA TRP A 63 4.51 -14.06 3.01
C TRP A 63 3.52 -13.73 1.90
N THR A 64 2.24 -13.77 2.22
CA THR A 64 1.18 -13.28 1.35
C THR A 64 0.03 -12.75 2.19
N VAL A 65 -0.79 -11.89 1.61
CA VAL A 65 -2.12 -11.62 2.15
C VAL A 65 -3.09 -12.70 1.70
N ALA A 66 -3.73 -13.37 2.66
CA ALA A 66 -4.71 -14.43 2.41
C ALA A 66 -6.14 -13.88 2.28
N LYS A 67 -6.53 -12.95 3.16
CA LYS A 67 -7.90 -12.39 3.19
C LYS A 67 -7.93 -11.01 3.86
N GLY A 68 -9.05 -10.32 3.66
CA GLY A 68 -9.38 -9.06 4.33
C GLY A 68 -8.80 -7.79 3.69
N ALA A 69 -7.97 -7.89 2.65
CA ALA A 69 -7.50 -6.69 1.97
C ALA A 69 -8.60 -5.99 1.16
N ARG A 70 -9.31 -6.73 0.29
CA ARG A 70 -10.31 -6.15 -0.61
C ARG A 70 -11.65 -5.89 0.11
N PRO A 71 -12.38 -4.81 -0.25
CA PRO A 71 -12.06 -3.82 -1.28
C PRO A 71 -11.17 -2.65 -0.79
N TRP A 72 -10.85 -2.56 0.49
CA TRP A 72 -10.21 -1.39 1.13
C TRP A 72 -8.73 -1.20 0.80
N LEU A 73 -8.00 -2.29 0.58
CA LEU A 73 -6.54 -2.32 0.47
C LEU A 73 -6.11 -3.14 -0.75
N ILE A 74 -5.05 -2.70 -1.42
CA ILE A 74 -4.35 -3.43 -2.47
C ILE A 74 -3.00 -3.90 -1.93
N PRO A 75 -2.78 -5.22 -1.75
CA PRO A 75 -1.53 -5.74 -1.22
C PRO A 75 -0.46 -5.90 -2.31
N LYS A 76 0.77 -5.50 -1.98
CA LYS A 76 1.98 -5.77 -2.74
C LYS A 76 2.99 -6.41 -1.79
N THR A 77 3.33 -7.67 -2.07
CA THR A 77 4.26 -8.43 -1.21
C THR A 77 5.63 -8.51 -1.85
N GLU A 78 6.67 -8.29 -1.05
CA GLU A 78 8.05 -8.58 -1.41
C GLU A 78 8.41 -9.97 -0.83
N PRO A 79 8.55 -11.01 -1.66
CA PRO A 79 8.63 -12.40 -1.21
C PRO A 79 9.81 -12.68 -0.26
N ASP A 80 10.94 -12.02 -0.49
CA ASP A 80 12.22 -12.35 0.15
C ASP A 80 12.49 -11.55 1.43
N THR A 81 11.77 -10.43 1.64
CA THR A 81 12.06 -9.49 2.74
C THR A 81 11.09 -9.61 3.91
N GLY A 82 9.94 -10.27 3.71
CA GLY A 82 8.84 -10.26 4.67
C GLY A 82 8.09 -8.93 4.72
N ARG A 83 8.34 -8.04 3.75
CA ARG A 83 7.64 -6.76 3.63
C ARG A 83 6.35 -6.92 2.83
N ILE A 84 5.25 -6.40 3.37
CA ILE A 84 3.98 -6.27 2.65
C ILE A 84 3.56 -4.81 2.67
N LEU A 85 3.39 -4.22 1.51
CA LEU A 85 2.83 -2.89 1.33
C LEU A 85 1.33 -3.02 1.05
N LEU A 86 0.51 -2.35 1.86
CA LEU A 86 -0.94 -2.30 1.70
C LEU A 86 -1.31 -0.88 1.26
N HIS A 87 -1.68 -0.71 -0.01
CA HIS A 87 -2.14 0.57 -0.53
C HIS A 87 -3.62 0.77 -0.21
N ALA A 88 -3.95 1.84 0.52
CA ALA A 88 -5.32 2.17 0.91
C ALA A 88 -6.10 2.82 -0.23
N VAL A 89 -7.20 2.20 -0.65
CA VAL A 89 -8.01 2.65 -1.78
C VAL A 89 -9.43 3.05 -1.41
N GLN A 90 -9.99 2.50 -0.33
CA GLN A 90 -11.35 2.79 0.09
C GLN A 90 -11.45 2.85 1.61
N VAL A 91 -12.22 3.83 2.11
CA VAL A 91 -12.47 4.01 3.55
C VAL A 91 -13.22 2.83 4.15
N GLY A 92 -12.90 2.52 5.41
CA GLY A 92 -13.55 1.45 6.17
C GLY A 92 -12.57 0.68 7.04
N SER A 93 -13.09 -0.26 7.81
CA SER A 93 -12.28 -1.09 8.70
C SER A 93 -12.27 -2.53 8.20
N THR A 94 -11.10 -3.17 8.26
CA THR A 94 -10.95 -4.56 7.83
C THR A 94 -9.92 -5.31 8.66
N ARG A 95 -10.01 -6.64 8.65
CA ARG A 95 -9.06 -7.54 9.31
C ARG A 95 -8.23 -8.26 8.27
N VAL A 96 -7.00 -7.81 8.07
CA VAL A 96 -6.06 -8.41 7.10
C VAL A 96 -5.38 -9.61 7.73
N THR A 97 -5.43 -10.75 7.03
CA THR A 97 -4.71 -11.96 7.44
C THR A 97 -3.54 -12.20 6.48
N CYS A 98 -2.34 -12.22 7.03
CA CYS A 98 -1.10 -12.56 6.34
C CYS A 98 -0.69 -13.99 6.72
N ILE A 99 -0.32 -14.79 5.72
CA ILE A 99 0.18 -16.16 5.93
C ILE A 99 1.57 -16.32 5.32
N GLN A 100 2.41 -17.10 5.99
CA GLN A 100 3.67 -17.57 5.45
C GLN A 100 3.45 -18.95 4.83
N ARG A 101 3.81 -19.10 3.55
CA ARG A 101 3.62 -20.33 2.78
C ARG A 101 4.86 -20.72 1.99
N ASP A 102 4.88 -21.94 1.47
CA ASP A 102 5.89 -22.44 0.54
C ASP A 102 5.30 -22.83 -0.83
N ARG A 103 6.15 -23.41 -1.69
CA ARG A 103 5.80 -23.92 -3.02
C ARG A 103 4.68 -24.97 -3.02
N ASN A 104 4.51 -25.71 -1.92
CA ASN A 104 3.49 -26.73 -1.78
C ASN A 104 2.19 -26.16 -1.17
N ASN A 105 2.10 -24.84 -1.00
CA ASN A 105 1.04 -24.14 -0.27
C ASN A 105 0.90 -24.59 1.20
N PHE A 106 1.97 -25.13 1.81
CA PHE A 106 1.94 -25.42 3.24
C PHE A 106 2.00 -24.13 4.04
N GLU A 107 1.10 -23.95 5.00
CA GLU A 107 1.03 -22.75 5.85
C GLU A 107 1.85 -22.92 7.13
N TYR A 108 2.83 -22.05 7.35
CA TYR A 108 3.73 -22.13 8.51
C TYR A 108 3.34 -21.19 9.65
N ARG A 109 2.84 -20.00 9.30
CA ARG A 109 2.54 -18.93 10.25
C ARG A 109 1.38 -18.08 9.75
N LYS A 110 0.58 -17.58 10.70
CA LYS A 110 -0.49 -16.64 10.45
C LYS A 110 -0.31 -15.40 11.33
N VAL A 111 -0.44 -14.23 10.70
CA VAL A 111 -0.41 -12.92 11.34
C VAL A 111 -1.70 -12.20 10.96
N VAL A 112 -2.36 -11.58 11.93
CA VAL A 112 -3.64 -10.89 11.74
C VAL A 112 -3.48 -9.47 12.23
N VAL A 113 -3.90 -8.50 11.41
CA VAL A 113 -3.90 -7.08 11.74
C VAL A 113 -5.26 -6.47 11.43
N ASP A 114 -5.75 -5.63 12.33
CA ASP A 114 -6.95 -4.82 12.11
C ASP A 114 -6.48 -3.50 11.51
N VAL A 115 -7.02 -3.14 10.34
CA VAL A 115 -6.66 -1.94 9.60
C VAL A 115 -7.88 -1.04 9.48
N GLU A 116 -7.74 0.20 9.92
CA GLU A 116 -8.73 1.25 9.74
C GLU A 116 -8.27 2.23 8.68
N VAL A 117 -9.03 2.32 7.59
CA VAL A 117 -8.77 3.22 6.47
C VAL A 117 -9.58 4.50 6.64
N LYS A 118 -8.89 5.62 6.89
CA LYS A 118 -9.46 6.95 7.10
C LYS A 118 -9.48 7.77 5.80
N PRO A 119 -10.44 8.69 5.62
CA PRO A 119 -10.46 9.60 4.48
C PRO A 119 -9.26 10.57 4.51
N VAL A 120 -8.87 11.08 3.34
CA VAL A 120 -7.91 12.19 3.24
C VAL A 120 -8.51 13.40 3.94
N SER A 121 -7.80 13.94 4.92
CA SER A 121 -8.21 15.14 5.67
C SER A 121 -7.87 16.42 4.90
#